data_AF-A0A1D9GLX7-F1
#
_entry.id   AF-A0A1D9GLX7-F1
#
_cell.length_a   1.000
_cell.length_b   1.000
_cell.length_c   1.000
_cell.angle_alpha   90.00
_cell.angle_beta   90.00
_cell.angle_gamma   90.00
#
_symmetry.space_group_name_H-M   'P 1'
#
loop_
_entity.id
_entity.type
_entity.pdbx_description
1 polymer ?
#
loop_
_entity_poly.entity_id
_entity_poly.type
_entity_poly.pdbx_seq_one_letter_code
_entity_poly.pdbx_strand_id
1 'polypeptide(L)'
;MDATESHPDPNRWWKHRRRGYYTGKWWAILQTPGWVALELHRPGSVAALAVVVGWSYGISATLILSYFGNNIAEAWAGKVKK
;
A
#
# COMPACT_ATOMS: atom_id res chain seq x y z
N MET A 1 18.04 28.35 -18.71
CA MET A 1 17.02 27.48 -18.09
C MET A 1 17.48 27.25 -16.67
N ASP A 2 16.96 28.04 -15.73
CA ASP A 2 17.41 28.00 -14.34
C ASP A 2 17.04 26.67 -13.70
N ALA A 3 18.07 26.00 -13.21
CA ALA A 3 18.00 24.79 -12.41
C ALA A 3 17.56 25.10 -10.97
N THR A 4 16.56 25.97 -10.77
CA THR A 4 15.77 25.93 -9.54
C THR A 4 14.84 24.74 -9.66
N GLU A 5 15.43 23.58 -9.41
CA GLU A 5 14.80 22.34 -8.98
C GLU A 5 13.46 22.66 -8.32
N SER A 6 12.38 22.39 -9.05
CA SER A 6 11.04 22.30 -8.49
C SER A 6 11.08 21.17 -7.46
N HIS A 7 11.51 21.48 -6.24
CA HIS A 7 11.51 20.53 -5.14
C HIS A 7 10.08 19.97 -5.08
N PRO A 8 9.88 18.64 -5.25
CA PRO A 8 8.54 18.08 -5.30
C PRO A 8 7.81 18.50 -4.04
N ASP A 9 6.67 19.20 -4.18
CA ASP A 9 5.90 19.70 -3.04
C ASP A 9 5.72 18.56 -2.03
N PRO A 10 6.33 18.67 -0.83
CA PRO A 10 6.27 17.62 0.18
C PRO A 10 4.83 17.25 0.54
N ASN A 11 3.89 18.21 0.49
CA ASN A 11 2.49 17.94 0.76
C ASN A 11 1.83 17.07 -0.33
N ARG A 12 2.25 17.24 -1.59
CA ARG A 12 1.76 16.41 -2.71
C ARG A 12 2.20 14.96 -2.53
N TRP A 13 3.44 14.75 -2.13
CA TRP A 13 3.99 13.43 -1.82
C TRP A 13 3.29 12.76 -0.63
N TRP A 14 3.09 13.49 0.47
CA TRP A 14 2.35 13.00 1.63
C TRP A 14 0.87 12.68 1.34
N LYS A 15 0.21 13.49 0.51
CA LYS A 15 -1.18 13.25 0.08
C LYS A 15 -1.28 12.01 -0.81
N HIS A 16 -0.32 11.82 -1.73
CA HIS A 16 -0.26 10.63 -2.59
C HIS A 16 -0.06 9.35 -1.77
N ARG A 17 0.89 9.35 -0.82
CA ARG A 17 1.14 8.21 0.08
C ARG A 17 -0.07 7.84 0.95
N ARG A 18 -0.73 8.83 1.56
CA ARG A 18 -1.95 8.58 2.35
C ARG A 18 -3.04 7.93 1.49
N ARG A 19 -3.23 8.40 0.25
CA ARG A 19 -4.15 7.75 -0.69
C ARG A 19 -3.75 6.30 -0.97
N GLY A 20 -2.47 6.04 -1.28
CA GLY A 20 -1.97 4.68 -1.48
C GLY A 20 -2.22 3.75 -0.29
N TYR A 21 -1.99 4.24 0.93
CA TYR A 21 -2.29 3.50 2.16
C TYR A 21 -3.77 3.14 2.30
N TYR A 22 -4.67 4.11 2.17
CA TYR A 22 -6.11 3.86 2.31
C TYR A 22 -6.63 2.95 1.18
N THR A 23 -6.16 3.15 -0.05
CA THR A 23 -6.50 2.28 -1.18
C THR A 23 -6.02 0.86 -0.94
N GLY A 24 -4.76 0.66 -0.50
CA GLY A 24 -4.22 -0.66 -0.19
C GLY A 24 -4.97 -1.37 0.95
N LYS A 25 -5.36 -0.63 1.99
CA LYS A 25 -6.19 -1.16 3.09
C LYS A 25 -7.58 -1.59 2.62
N TRP A 26 -8.30 -0.71 1.92
CA TRP A 26 -9.63 -1.02 1.41
C TRP A 26 -9.59 -2.17 0.41
N TRP A 27 -8.57 -2.19 -0.44
CA TRP A 27 -8.36 -3.28 -1.39
C TRP A 27 -8.18 -4.63 -0.68
N ALA A 28 -7.29 -4.72 0.31
CA ALA A 28 -7.08 -5.95 1.07
C ALA A 28 -8.35 -6.42 1.81
N ILE A 29 -9.13 -5.48 2.37
CA ILE A 29 -10.39 -5.79 3.07
C ILE A 29 -11.44 -6.33 2.10
N LEU A 30 -11.61 -5.71 0.93
CA LEU A 30 -12.62 -6.11 -0.06
C LEU A 30 -12.23 -7.37 -0.83
N GLN A 31 -10.94 -7.55 -1.08
CA GLN A 31 -10.41 -8.68 -1.84
C GLN A 31 -10.61 -10.01 -1.09
N THR A 32 -10.45 -10.01 0.24
CA THR A 32 -10.57 -11.21 1.08
C THR A 32 -11.93 -11.90 0.98
N PRO A 33 -13.08 -11.22 1.19
CA PRO A 33 -14.40 -11.83 0.96
C PRO A 33 -14.63 -12.19 -0.51
N GLY A 34 -14.02 -11.47 -1.45
CA GLY A 34 -14.06 -11.82 -2.88
C GLY A 34 -13.42 -13.18 -3.18
N TRP A 35 -12.26 -13.48 -2.60
CA TRP A 35 -11.64 -14.80 -2.73
C TRP A 35 -12.44 -15.90 -2.05
N VAL A 36 -13.01 -15.62 -0.88
CA VAL A 36 -13.88 -16.59 -0.18
C VAL A 36 -15.09 -16.91 -1.04
N ALA A 37 -15.77 -15.90 -1.60
CA ALA A 37 -16.90 -16.10 -2.50
C ALA A 37 -16.51 -16.88 -3.76
N LEU A 38 -15.33 -16.61 -4.34
CA LEU A 38 -14.83 -17.34 -5.50
C LEU A 38 -14.58 -18.81 -5.17
N GLU A 39 -13.98 -19.11 -4.02
CA GLU A 39 -13.70 -20.49 -3.61
C GLU A 39 -15.00 -21.26 -3.32
N LEU A 40 -16.01 -20.61 -2.73
CA LEU A 40 -17.33 -21.20 -2.52
C LEU A 40 -18.06 -21.48 -3.85
N HIS A 41 -17.93 -20.59 -4.83
CA HIS A 41 -18.58 -20.77 -6.14
C HIS A 41 -17.84 -21.78 -7.02
N ARG A 42 -16.50 -21.81 -6.95
CA ARG A 42 -15.65 -22.68 -7.75
C ARG A 42 -14.46 -23.18 -6.91
N PRO A 43 -14.63 -24.30 -6.19
CA PRO A 43 -13.59 -24.86 -5.34
C PRO A 43 -12.29 -25.13 -6.10
N GLY A 44 -11.15 -24.87 -5.46
CA GLY A 44 -9.81 -24.98 -6.01
C GLY A 44 -9.33 -23.76 -6.80
N SER A 45 -10.18 -22.74 -7.01
CA SER A 45 -9.80 -21.54 -7.77
C SER A 45 -8.77 -20.69 -7.05
N VAL A 46 -8.87 -20.55 -5.72
CA VAL A 46 -7.89 -19.78 -4.93
C VAL A 46 -6.54 -20.46 -4.95
N ALA A 47 -6.49 -21.79 -4.87
CA ALA A 47 -5.25 -22.55 -4.98
C ALA A 47 -4.62 -22.41 -6.38
N ALA A 48 -5.42 -22.50 -7.44
CA ALA A 48 -4.96 -22.30 -8.82
C ALA A 48 -4.43 -20.87 -9.05
N LEU A 49 -4.98 -19.88 -8.35
CA LEU A 49 -4.59 -18.47 -8.42
C LEU A 49 -3.63 -18.04 -7.29
N ALA A 50 -3.02 -18.97 -6.57
CA ALA A 50 -2.23 -18.66 -5.37
C ALA A 50 -1.14 -17.60 -5.62
N VAL A 51 -0.51 -17.62 -6.79
CA VAL A 51 0.44 -16.58 -7.20
C VAL A 51 -0.25 -15.21 -7.28
N VAL A 52 -1.36 -15.09 -8.01
CA VAL A 52 -2.12 -13.83 -8.14
C VAL A 52 -2.58 -13.30 -6.77
N VAL A 53 -3.06 -14.20 -5.91
CA VAL A 53 -3.45 -13.89 -4.54
C VAL A 53 -2.26 -13.31 -3.78
N GLY A 54 -1.11 -13.98 -3.84
CA GLY A 54 0.14 -13.54 -3.21
C GLY A 54 0.61 -12.17 -3.69
N TRP A 55 0.60 -11.91 -5.01
CA TRP A 55 1.01 -10.61 -5.57
C TRP A 55 0.07 -9.48 -5.13
N SER A 56 -1.24 -9.72 -5.10
CA SER A 56 -2.21 -8.68 -4.71
C SER A 56 -2.11 -8.30 -3.22
N TYR A 57 -1.90 -9.29 -2.33
CA TYR A 57 -1.62 -8.99 -0.93
C TYR A 57 -0.22 -8.38 -0.75
N GLY A 58 0.76 -8.78 -1.55
CA GLY A 58 2.11 -8.22 -1.58
C GLY A 58 2.11 -6.71 -1.86
N ILE A 59 1.40 -6.26 -2.91
CA ILE A 59 1.28 -4.83 -3.25
C ILE A 59 0.64 -4.06 -2.09
N SER A 60 -0.42 -4.61 -1.50
CA SER A 60 -1.13 -3.99 -0.37
C SER A 60 -0.21 -3.87 0.85
N ALA A 61 0.56 -4.91 1.16
CA ALA A 61 1.56 -4.90 2.22
C ALA A 61 2.67 -3.88 1.95
N THR A 62 3.19 -3.79 0.72
CA THR A 62 4.20 -2.79 0.35
C THR A 62 3.67 -1.36 0.51
N LEU A 63 2.42 -1.08 0.10
CA LEU A 63 1.81 0.24 0.27
C LEU A 63 1.66 0.60 1.76
N ILE A 64 1.25 -0.36 2.59
CA ILE A 64 1.12 -0.16 4.04
C ILE A 64 2.49 0.05 4.70
N LEU A 65 3.46 -0.81 4.39
CA LEU A 65 4.82 -0.73 4.94
C LEU A 65 5.55 0.52 4.49
N SER A 66 5.38 0.96 3.23
CA SER A 66 6.00 2.21 2.73
C SER A 66 5.52 3.44 3.51
N TYR A 67 4.26 3.42 3.97
CA TYR A 67 3.70 4.48 4.80
C TYR A 67 4.30 4.48 6.21
N PHE A 68 4.35 3.32 6.87
CA PHE A 68 4.89 3.22 8.24
C PHE A 68 6.41 3.32 8.29
N GLY A 69 7.13 2.72 7.34
CA GLY A 69 8.59 2.73 7.29
C GLY A 69 9.16 4.14 7.19
N ASN A 70 8.50 5.03 6.46
CA ASN A 70 8.90 6.43 6.40
C ASN A 70 8.64 7.17 7.73
N ASN A 71 7.53 6.90 8.41
CA ASN A 71 7.24 7.48 9.72
C ASN A 71 8.25 6.99 10.78
N ILE A 72 8.64 5.72 10.73
CA ILE A 72 9.67 5.14 11.60
C ILE A 72 11.03 5.78 11.29
N ALA A 73 11.40 5.93 10.02
CA ALA A 73 12.64 6.59 9.62
C ALA A 73 12.69 8.05 10.07
N GLU A 74 11.59 8.79 10.00
CA GLU A 74 11.49 10.17 10.48
C GLU A 74 11.54 10.28 12.01
N ALA A 75 10.95 9.32 12.72
CA ALA A 75 11.07 9.20 14.17
C ALA A 75 12.51 8.89 14.60
N TRP A 76 13.18 7.98 13.89
CA TRP A 76 14.57 7.59 14.16
C TRP A 76 15.56 8.71 13.81
N ALA A 77 15.28 9.50 12.77
CA ALA A 77 16.05 10.68 12.39
C ALA A 77 15.81 11.91 13.29
N GLY A 78 14.99 11.78 14.36
CA GLY A 78 14.73 12.86 15.31
C GLY A 78 13.93 14.03 14.76
N LYS A 79 13.27 13.88 13.60
CA LYS A 79 12.48 14.94 12.95
C LYS A 79 11.05 15.06 13.48
N VAL A 80 10.63 14.15 14.35
CA VAL A 80 9.33 14.22 15.03
C VAL A 80 9.46 15.21 16.19
N LYS A 81 9.07 16.47 15.96
CA LYS A 81 8.82 17.40 17.07
C LYS A 81 7.66 16.86 17.90
N LYS A 82 7.89 16.73 19.22
CA LYS A 82 6.86 16.47 20.22
C LYS A 82 5.71 17.46 20.11
#